data_AF-A0AA42YN31-F1
#
_entry.id   AF-A0AA42YN31-F1
#
_cell.length_a   1.000
_cell.length_b   1.000
_cell.length_c   1.000
_cell.angle_alpha   90.00
_cell.angle_beta   90.00
_cell.angle_gamma   90.00
#
_symmetry.space_group_name_H-M   'P 1'
#
loop_
_entity.id
_entity.type
_entity.pdbx_description
1 polymer ?
#
loop_
_entity_poly.entity_id
_entity_poly.type
_entity_poly.pdbx_seq_one_letter_code
_entity_poly.pdbx_strand_id
1 'polypeptide(L)'
;MKRLNWQILLGTSLLVLSVLFYFLHYLVFRDPHHIFIYLIGDVAFVFIEVLLVTLIIHRVLEKREKKARLEKLNMVIGVFYSEVGMKLLEILSKWDPQIQIIQQDLITEGKPAGQKFERICMCLRTHDYRIEIEKPDWDIVKAFLMTKKAFLLRLLENQNLLEHESFTDVLWAVFHLAEELEARESFQGLPDADHKHLSGDVKRVYGQLTLQWLKYMEHLKGSYPHLFSLSLRTNPFDRNASPIIQDSL
;
A
#
# COMPACT_ATOMS: atom_id res chain seq x y z
N MET A 1 32.20 -7.79 5.96
CA MET A 1 33.17 -8.87 6.26
C MET A 1 33.12 -9.45 7.68
N LYS A 2 32.57 -8.78 8.72
CA LYS A 2 32.50 -9.35 10.10
C LYS A 2 31.46 -10.45 10.34
N ARG A 3 30.40 -10.57 9.52
CA ARG A 3 29.33 -11.59 9.70
C ARG A 3 29.75 -13.02 9.33
N LEU A 4 30.69 -13.17 8.39
CA LEU A 4 31.12 -14.47 7.89
C LEU A 4 31.92 -15.27 8.95
N ASN A 5 32.74 -14.59 9.75
CA ASN A 5 33.58 -15.23 10.77
C ASN A 5 32.77 -15.87 11.91
N TRP A 6 31.64 -15.28 12.31
CA TRP A 6 30.81 -15.84 13.38
C TRP A 6 30.06 -17.09 12.93
N GLN A 7 29.50 -17.08 11.72
CA GLN A 7 28.80 -18.25 11.17
C GLN A 7 29.74 -19.43 10.98
N ILE A 8 30.96 -19.18 10.48
CA ILE A 8 31.99 -20.21 10.33
C ILE A 8 32.42 -20.73 11.70
N LEU A 9 32.71 -19.85 12.66
CA LEU A 9 33.11 -20.24 14.01
C LEU A 9 32.03 -21.07 14.73
N LEU A 10 30.76 -20.67 14.61
CA LEU A 10 29.64 -21.41 15.16
C LEU A 10 29.51 -22.77 14.48
N GLY A 11 29.59 -22.81 13.15
CA GLY A 11 29.52 -24.06 12.38
C GLY A 11 30.63 -25.03 12.75
N THR A 12 31.88 -24.58 12.84
CA THR A 12 33.01 -25.43 13.25
C THR A 12 32.88 -25.88 14.71
N SER A 13 32.44 -25.01 15.61
CA SER A 13 32.20 -25.37 17.01
C SER A 13 31.12 -26.45 17.14
N LEU A 14 30.02 -26.36 16.38
CA LEU A 14 28.95 -27.35 16.39
C LEU A 14 29.42 -28.69 15.82
N LEU A 15 30.24 -28.68 14.76
CA LEU A 15 30.83 -29.90 14.21
C LEU A 15 31.76 -30.59 15.21
N VAL A 16 32.64 -29.83 15.87
CA VAL A 16 33.54 -30.37 16.92
C VAL A 16 32.72 -30.95 18.07
N LEU A 17 31.67 -30.26 18.49
CA LEU A 17 30.79 -30.74 19.55
C LEU A 17 30.08 -32.05 19.15
N SER A 18 29.57 -32.14 17.92
CA SER A 18 28.95 -33.37 17.38
C SER A 18 29.93 -34.55 17.42
N VAL A 19 31.17 -34.35 16.92
CA VAL A 19 32.22 -35.38 16.97
C VAL A 19 32.55 -35.79 18.41
N LEU A 20 32.66 -34.84 19.33
CA LEU A 20 32.92 -35.09 20.75
C LEU A 20 31.82 -35.95 21.38
N PHE A 21 30.55 -35.68 21.10
CA PHE A 21 29.43 -36.45 21.63
C PHE A 21 29.38 -37.87 21.06
N TYR A 22 29.59 -38.06 19.75
CA TYR A 22 29.70 -39.40 19.18
C TYR A 22 30.87 -40.20 19.75
N PHE A 23 32.01 -39.53 19.99
CA PHE A 23 33.17 -40.15 20.63
C PHE A 23 32.89 -40.55 22.09
N LEU A 24 32.22 -39.69 22.86
CA LEU A 24 31.82 -39.99 24.24
C LEU A 24 30.81 -41.15 24.28
N HIS A 25 29.81 -41.16 23.39
CA HIS A 25 28.87 -42.27 23.23
C HIS A 25 29.63 -43.58 22.94
N TYR A 26 30.61 -43.54 22.04
CA TYR A 26 31.45 -44.71 21.76
C TYR A 26 32.24 -45.19 22.98
N LEU A 27 32.82 -44.28 23.78
CA LEU A 27 33.57 -44.68 24.98
C LEU A 27 32.70 -45.38 26.03
N VAL A 28 31.44 -44.96 26.18
CA VAL A 28 30.48 -45.51 27.16
C VAL A 28 29.91 -46.85 26.70
N PHE A 29 29.41 -46.92 25.47
CA PHE A 29 28.67 -48.09 24.97
C PHE A 29 29.53 -49.07 24.17
N ARG A 30 30.67 -48.63 23.63
CA ARG A 30 31.59 -49.39 22.76
C ARG A 30 30.91 -50.09 21.58
N ASP A 31 29.76 -49.57 21.14
CA ASP A 31 28.99 -50.09 20.01
C ASP A 31 28.99 -49.10 18.84
N PRO A 32 29.88 -49.29 17.84
CA PRO A 32 29.92 -48.45 16.65
C PRO A 32 28.76 -48.74 15.69
N HIS A 33 28.16 -49.93 15.75
CA HIS A 33 27.06 -50.30 14.86
C HIS A 33 25.80 -49.52 15.18
N HIS A 34 25.51 -49.37 16.48
CA HIS A 34 24.40 -48.53 16.95
C HIS A 34 24.54 -47.08 16.45
N ILE A 35 25.73 -46.48 16.59
CA ILE A 35 26.02 -45.13 16.10
C ILE A 35 25.78 -45.02 14.59
N PHE A 36 26.24 -46.01 13.81
CA PHE A 36 26.14 -45.98 12.35
C PHE A 36 24.69 -46.08 11.85
N ILE A 37 23.85 -46.91 12.49
CA ILE A 37 22.43 -47.03 12.12
C ILE A 37 21.72 -45.69 12.33
N TYR A 38 21.91 -45.03 13.47
CA TYR A 38 21.31 -43.72 13.72
C TYR A 38 21.88 -42.64 12.80
N LEU A 39 23.18 -42.64 12.53
CA LEU A 39 23.80 -41.69 11.60
C LEU A 39 23.17 -41.78 10.20
N ILE A 40 22.96 -43.00 9.68
CA ILE A 40 22.27 -43.20 8.40
C ILE A 40 20.82 -42.70 8.48
N GLY A 41 20.13 -42.99 9.59
CA GLY A 41 18.76 -42.51 9.83
C GLY A 41 18.67 -40.97 9.82
N ASP A 42 19.59 -40.30 10.50
CA ASP A 42 19.67 -38.85 10.56
C ASP A 42 19.95 -38.26 9.17
N VAL A 43 20.94 -38.80 8.43
CA VAL A 43 21.25 -38.36 7.06
C VAL A 43 20.06 -38.56 6.12
N ALA A 44 19.32 -39.68 6.25
CA ALA A 44 18.11 -39.90 5.47
C ALA A 44 16.99 -38.92 5.85
N PHE A 45 16.87 -38.57 7.14
CA PHE A 45 15.87 -37.63 7.62
C PHE A 45 16.15 -36.18 7.19
N VAL A 46 17.41 -35.78 7.01
CA VAL A 46 17.78 -34.43 6.52
C VAL A 46 17.04 -34.07 5.23
N PHE A 47 16.79 -35.01 4.33
CA PHE A 47 16.02 -34.72 3.10
C PHE A 47 14.58 -34.28 3.39
N ILE A 48 13.92 -34.92 4.37
CA ILE A 48 12.58 -34.56 4.83
C ILE A 48 12.63 -33.23 5.58
N GLU A 49 13.63 -33.04 6.43
CA GLU A 49 13.81 -31.80 7.19
C GLU A 49 14.00 -30.60 6.26
N VAL A 50 14.89 -30.71 5.27
CA VAL A 50 15.11 -29.65 4.27
C VAL A 50 13.82 -29.36 3.51
N LEU A 51 13.06 -30.38 3.10
CA LEU A 51 11.75 -30.19 2.45
C LEU A 51 10.77 -29.43 3.36
N LEU A 52 10.66 -29.83 4.62
CA LEU A 52 9.78 -29.21 5.61
C LEU A 52 10.17 -27.74 5.85
N VAL A 53 11.47 -27.48 6.07
CA VAL A 53 11.98 -26.14 6.37
C VAL A 53 11.82 -25.23 5.16
N THR A 54 12.15 -25.69 3.96
CA THR A 54 12.14 -24.85 2.74
C THR A 54 10.74 -24.65 2.15
N LEU A 55 9.90 -25.68 2.05
CA LEU A 55 8.59 -25.55 1.39
C LEU A 55 7.49 -25.07 2.33
N ILE A 56 7.56 -25.45 3.61
CA ILE A 56 6.49 -25.17 4.57
C ILE A 56 6.90 -24.00 5.46
N ILE A 57 7.99 -24.13 6.21
CA ILE A 57 8.35 -23.12 7.22
C ILE A 57 8.73 -21.79 6.54
N HIS A 58 9.60 -21.83 5.54
CA HIS A 58 10.03 -20.61 4.84
C HIS A 58 8.83 -19.91 4.18
N ARG A 59 7.96 -20.65 3.49
CA ARG A 59 6.76 -20.07 2.84
C ARG A 59 5.79 -19.44 3.84
N VAL A 60 5.63 -20.03 5.03
CA VAL A 60 4.81 -19.44 6.10
C VAL A 60 5.45 -18.16 6.64
N LEU A 61 6.77 -18.16 6.85
CA LEU A 61 7.52 -16.99 7.28
C LEU A 61 7.43 -15.86 6.26
N GLU A 62 7.68 -16.14 4.98
CA GLU A 62 7.55 -15.17 3.88
C GLU A 62 6.15 -14.57 3.81
N LYS A 63 5.10 -15.40 3.93
CA LYS A 63 3.72 -14.91 3.92
C LYS A 63 3.44 -13.98 5.10
N ARG A 64 3.96 -14.30 6.28
CA ARG A 64 3.82 -13.45 7.47
C ARG A 64 4.57 -12.13 7.31
N GLU A 65 5.79 -12.17 6.79
CA GLU A 65 6.58 -10.97 6.50
C GLU A 65 5.89 -10.08 5.46
N LYS A 66 5.41 -10.65 4.36
CA LYS A 66 4.67 -9.91 3.32
C LYS A 66 3.42 -9.25 3.90
N LYS A 67 2.66 -9.96 4.75
CA LYS A 67 1.49 -9.37 5.43
C LYS A 67 1.90 -8.19 6.32
N ALA A 68 2.95 -8.33 7.13
CA ALA A 68 3.43 -7.25 7.98
C ALA A 68 3.94 -6.04 7.19
N ARG A 69 4.59 -6.25 6.03
CA ARG A 69 4.99 -5.17 5.11
C ARG A 69 3.77 -4.47 4.51
N LEU A 70 2.77 -5.23 4.05
CA LEU A 70 1.52 -4.68 3.53
C LEU A 70 0.76 -3.84 4.57
N GLU A 71 0.71 -4.28 5.83
CA GLU A 71 0.11 -3.51 6.92
C GLU A 71 0.85 -2.18 7.14
N LYS A 72 2.19 -2.20 7.13
CA LYS A 72 3.00 -0.98 7.21
C LYS A 72 2.76 -0.03 6.04
N LEU A 73 2.67 -0.57 4.82
CA LEU A 73 2.38 0.24 3.65
C LEU A 73 0.98 0.89 3.74
N ASN A 74 -0.03 0.17 4.22
CA ASN A 74 -1.36 0.75 4.40
C ASN A 74 -1.38 1.89 5.42
N MET A 75 -0.51 1.87 6.44
CA MET A 75 -0.32 3.03 7.31
C MET A 75 0.23 4.24 6.53
N VAL A 76 1.22 4.03 5.66
CA VAL A 76 1.79 5.09 4.79
C VAL A 76 0.74 5.64 3.83
N ILE A 77 -0.05 4.76 3.20
CA ILE A 77 -1.17 5.14 2.32
C ILE A 77 -2.18 6.00 3.11
N GLY A 78 -2.47 5.62 4.36
CA GLY A 78 -3.33 6.40 5.23
C GLY A 78 -2.82 7.82 5.47
N VAL A 79 -1.54 7.97 5.79
CA VAL A 79 -0.91 9.30 5.98
C VAL A 79 -0.93 10.11 4.67
N PHE A 80 -0.71 9.47 3.53
CA PHE A 80 -0.83 10.14 2.23
C PHE A 80 -2.26 10.65 1.98
N TYR A 81 -3.29 9.84 2.25
CA TYR A 81 -4.67 10.28 2.05
C TYR A 81 -5.09 11.36 3.04
N SER A 82 -4.65 11.30 4.29
CA SER A 82 -4.96 12.34 5.28
C SER A 82 -4.33 13.68 4.94
N GLU A 83 -3.11 13.68 4.39
CA GLU A 83 -2.37 14.92 4.09
C GLU A 83 -2.61 15.48 2.69
N VAL A 84 -2.77 14.61 1.69
CA VAL A 84 -2.80 14.99 0.27
C VAL A 84 -4.02 14.42 -0.43
N GLY A 85 -4.18 13.10 -0.40
CA GLY A 85 -5.10 12.40 -1.29
C GLY A 85 -6.56 12.83 -1.14
N MET A 86 -7.06 13.01 0.09
CA MET A 86 -8.46 13.40 0.33
C MET A 86 -8.75 14.81 -0.19
N LYS A 87 -7.86 15.78 0.11
CA LYS A 87 -8.06 17.16 -0.32
C LYS A 87 -7.88 17.32 -1.82
N LEU A 88 -6.93 16.59 -2.42
CA LEU A 88 -6.75 16.57 -3.86
C LEU A 88 -7.97 15.98 -4.56
N LEU A 89 -8.51 14.85 -4.09
CA LEU A 89 -9.77 14.29 -4.60
C LEU A 89 -10.93 15.27 -4.48
N GLU A 90 -11.04 16.02 -3.37
CA GLU A 90 -12.09 17.03 -3.18
C GLU A 90 -11.97 18.20 -4.18
N ILE A 91 -10.75 18.61 -4.53
CA ILE A 91 -10.53 19.66 -5.54
C ILE A 91 -10.88 19.13 -6.93
N LEU A 92 -10.34 17.96 -7.29
CA LEU A 92 -10.51 17.37 -8.62
C LEU A 92 -11.95 16.90 -8.87
N SER A 93 -12.65 16.41 -7.86
CA SER A 93 -14.05 15.99 -8.00
C SER A 93 -14.98 17.16 -8.35
N LYS A 94 -14.62 18.40 -7.99
CA LYS A 94 -15.39 19.59 -8.40
C LYS A 94 -15.26 19.89 -9.90
N TRP A 95 -14.24 19.35 -10.56
CA TRP A 95 -13.97 19.53 -11.99
C TRP A 95 -14.58 18.45 -12.87
N ASP A 96 -15.18 17.45 -12.23
CA ASP A 96 -15.88 16.36 -12.87
C ASP A 96 -17.38 16.69 -12.95
N PRO A 97 -17.93 16.98 -14.15
CA PRO A 97 -19.35 17.31 -14.28
C PRO A 97 -20.25 16.13 -13.95
N GLN A 98 -19.76 14.90 -14.15
CA GLN A 98 -20.52 13.67 -13.95
C GLN A 98 -20.53 13.22 -12.49
N ILE A 99 -19.74 13.87 -11.62
CA ILE A 99 -19.75 13.55 -10.19
C ILE A 99 -21.12 13.77 -9.55
N GLN A 100 -21.94 14.66 -10.09
CA GLN A 100 -23.27 14.95 -9.57
C GLN A 100 -24.24 13.77 -9.75
N ILE A 101 -24.04 12.98 -10.83
CA ILE A 101 -24.79 11.74 -11.08
C ILE A 101 -24.36 10.69 -10.05
N ILE A 102 -23.05 10.57 -9.82
CA ILE A 102 -22.50 9.68 -8.79
C ILE A 102 -23.01 10.12 -7.41
N GLN A 103 -23.05 11.42 -7.11
CA GLN A 103 -23.57 11.97 -5.86
C GLN A 103 -25.02 11.58 -5.60
N GLN A 104 -25.89 11.63 -6.61
CA GLN A 104 -27.28 11.22 -6.47
C GLN A 104 -27.41 9.72 -6.16
N ASP A 105 -26.59 8.87 -6.78
CA ASP A 105 -26.53 7.44 -6.46
C ASP A 105 -25.91 7.15 -5.08
N LEU A 106 -25.08 8.08 -4.58
CA LEU A 106 -24.43 8.02 -3.26
C LEU A 106 -25.33 8.47 -2.11
N ILE A 107 -26.35 9.30 -2.38
CA ILE A 107 -27.41 9.66 -1.41
C ILE A 107 -28.25 8.42 -1.14
N THR A 108 -27.76 7.60 -0.21
CA THR A 108 -28.41 6.40 0.27
C THR A 108 -28.58 6.53 1.77
N GLU A 109 -29.51 7.39 2.17
CA GLU A 109 -29.95 7.50 3.55
C GLU A 109 -30.44 6.12 4.04
N GLY A 110 -30.01 5.71 5.24
CA GLY A 110 -30.49 4.51 5.92
C GLY A 110 -29.90 3.15 5.50
N LYS A 111 -28.97 3.07 4.52
CA LYS A 111 -28.34 1.78 4.16
C LYS A 111 -27.10 1.45 5.01
N PRO A 112 -26.83 0.15 5.30
CA PRO A 112 -25.61 -0.25 5.99
C PRO A 112 -24.33 0.19 5.26
N ALA A 113 -23.32 0.62 6.02
CA ALA A 113 -22.06 1.15 5.48
C ALA A 113 -21.37 0.22 4.45
N GLY A 114 -21.46 -1.10 4.64
CA GLY A 114 -20.91 -2.09 3.70
C GLY A 114 -21.56 -2.06 2.33
N GLN A 115 -22.90 -1.99 2.28
CA GLN A 115 -23.65 -1.93 1.01
C GLN A 115 -23.51 -0.57 0.33
N LYS A 116 -23.45 0.50 1.13
CA LYS A 116 -23.14 1.84 0.61
C LYS A 116 -21.80 1.83 -0.11
N PHE A 117 -20.75 1.31 0.54
CA PHE A 117 -19.42 1.21 -0.02
C PHE A 117 -19.33 0.37 -1.30
N GLU A 118 -20.02 -0.78 -1.37
CA GLU A 118 -20.05 -1.60 -2.59
C GLU A 118 -20.63 -0.87 -3.80
N ARG A 119 -21.65 -0.03 -3.59
CA ARG A 119 -22.19 0.84 -4.65
C ARG A 119 -21.19 1.90 -5.09
N ILE A 120 -20.53 2.56 -4.13
CA ILE A 120 -19.46 3.53 -4.43
C ILE A 120 -18.39 2.86 -5.31
N CYS A 121 -17.94 1.67 -4.93
CA CYS A 121 -16.95 0.91 -5.68
C CYS A 121 -17.40 0.62 -7.11
N MET A 122 -18.65 0.19 -7.31
CA MET A 122 -19.17 -0.08 -8.66
C MET A 122 -19.19 1.18 -9.53
N CYS A 123 -19.78 2.28 -9.03
CA CYS A 123 -19.90 3.51 -9.79
C CYS A 123 -18.53 4.10 -10.16
N LEU A 124 -17.60 4.16 -9.19
CA LEU A 124 -16.29 4.76 -9.40
C LEU A 124 -15.39 3.89 -10.30
N ARG A 125 -15.45 2.55 -10.21
CA ARG A 125 -14.61 1.68 -11.06
C ARG A 125 -14.92 1.79 -12.55
N THR A 126 -16.16 2.12 -12.92
CA THR A 126 -16.59 2.30 -14.32
C THR A 126 -16.58 3.76 -14.76
N HIS A 127 -16.19 4.68 -13.89
CA HIS A 127 -16.24 6.11 -14.16
C HIS A 127 -15.12 6.54 -15.13
N ASP A 128 -15.42 7.45 -16.04
CA ASP A 128 -14.44 7.95 -17.02
C ASP A 128 -13.60 9.11 -16.46
N TYR A 129 -13.92 9.64 -15.26
CA TYR A 129 -13.12 10.67 -14.57
C TYR A 129 -12.81 11.89 -15.44
N ARG A 130 -13.78 12.32 -16.26
CA ARG A 130 -13.58 13.44 -17.19
C ARG A 130 -13.37 14.74 -16.45
N ILE A 131 -12.43 15.53 -16.93
CA ILE A 131 -12.19 16.90 -16.48
C ILE A 131 -12.72 17.79 -17.59
N GLU A 132 -13.96 18.26 -17.43
CA GLU A 132 -14.62 19.16 -18.37
C GLU A 132 -14.88 20.49 -17.65
N ILE A 133 -13.80 21.24 -17.43
CA ILE A 133 -13.89 22.68 -17.16
C ILE A 133 -13.23 23.39 -18.34
N GLU A 134 -13.93 24.36 -18.94
CA GLU A 134 -13.36 25.22 -19.98
C GLU A 134 -12.09 25.95 -19.50
N LYS A 135 -11.99 26.25 -18.20
CA LYS A 135 -10.81 26.80 -17.51
C LYS A 135 -10.72 26.29 -16.07
N PRO A 136 -10.04 25.15 -15.81
CA PRO A 136 -9.76 24.71 -14.45
C PRO A 136 -8.91 25.77 -13.72
N ASP A 137 -9.19 25.98 -12.44
CA ASP A 137 -8.37 26.85 -11.60
C ASP A 137 -7.08 26.12 -11.20
N TRP A 138 -6.12 26.11 -12.12
CA TRP A 138 -4.81 25.48 -11.95
C TRP A 138 -4.03 26.06 -10.77
N ASP A 139 -4.27 27.34 -10.44
CA ASP A 139 -3.62 28.02 -9.32
C ASP A 139 -4.02 27.39 -7.97
N ILE A 140 -5.27 26.95 -7.80
CA ILE A 140 -5.71 26.23 -6.60
C ILE A 140 -4.94 24.92 -6.42
N VAL A 141 -4.81 24.12 -7.48
CA VAL A 141 -4.11 22.82 -7.40
C VAL A 141 -2.62 23.04 -7.18
N LYS A 142 -2.01 23.99 -7.90
CA LYS A 142 -0.60 24.37 -7.73
C LYS A 142 -0.34 24.81 -6.29
N ALA A 143 -1.10 25.77 -5.78
CA ALA A 143 -0.93 26.30 -4.42
C ALA A 143 -1.02 25.18 -3.39
N PHE A 144 -2.00 24.28 -3.52
CA PHE A 144 -2.13 23.13 -2.64
C PHE A 144 -0.93 22.18 -2.72
N LEU A 145 -0.55 21.72 -3.91
CA LEU A 145 0.54 20.75 -4.08
C LEU A 145 1.90 21.32 -3.67
N MET A 146 2.15 22.62 -3.84
CA MET A 146 3.39 23.26 -3.38
C MET A 146 3.54 23.19 -1.87
N THR A 147 2.45 23.32 -1.10
CA THR A 147 2.51 23.13 0.37
C THR A 147 2.81 21.69 0.79
N LYS A 148 2.59 20.71 -0.10
CA LYS A 148 2.73 19.27 0.17
C LYS A 148 3.95 18.63 -0.51
N LYS A 149 4.68 19.35 -1.36
CA LYS A 149 5.84 18.83 -2.12
C LYS A 149 6.90 18.18 -1.23
N ALA A 150 7.32 18.85 -0.15
CA ALA A 150 8.30 18.29 0.79
C ALA A 150 7.78 17.02 1.51
N PHE A 151 6.47 16.91 1.72
CA PHE A 151 5.87 15.70 2.26
C PHE A 151 5.87 14.56 1.23
N LEU A 152 5.52 14.83 -0.04
CA LEU A 152 5.57 13.85 -1.13
C LEU A 152 6.99 13.30 -1.36
N LEU A 153 8.01 14.17 -1.34
CA LEU A 153 9.41 13.76 -1.42
C LEU A 153 9.81 12.78 -0.30
N ARG A 154 9.47 13.10 0.95
CA ARG A 154 9.74 12.21 2.10
C ARG A 154 8.99 10.88 1.99
N LEU A 155 7.82 10.85 1.37
CA LEU A 155 7.13 9.60 1.10
C LEU A 155 7.90 8.76 0.07
N LEU A 156 8.37 9.36 -1.03
CA LEU A 156 9.14 8.68 -2.07
C LEU A 156 10.45 8.05 -1.57
N GLU A 157 11.03 8.61 -0.50
CA GLU A 157 12.22 8.05 0.17
C GLU A 157 11.93 6.74 0.94
N ASN A 158 10.65 6.35 1.11
CA ASN A 158 10.26 5.16 1.87
C ASN A 158 10.54 3.87 1.11
N GLN A 159 11.47 3.06 1.64
CA GLN A 159 11.91 1.79 1.04
C GLN A 159 10.78 0.75 0.88
N ASN A 160 9.69 0.85 1.63
CA ASN A 160 8.56 -0.08 1.52
C ASN A 160 7.65 0.19 0.30
N LEU A 161 7.84 1.31 -0.41
CA LEU A 161 7.06 1.63 -1.60
C LEU A 161 7.37 0.69 -2.78
N LEU A 162 8.59 0.16 -2.85
CA LEU A 162 9.10 -0.58 -4.01
C LEU A 162 8.35 -1.90 -4.28
N GLU A 163 7.59 -2.42 -3.31
CA GLU A 163 6.86 -3.70 -3.46
C GLU A 163 5.41 -3.54 -3.95
N HIS A 164 4.88 -2.32 -4.02
CA HIS A 164 3.49 -2.06 -4.42
C HIS A 164 3.40 -1.05 -5.56
N GLU A 165 3.34 -1.57 -6.78
CA GLU A 165 3.25 -0.79 -8.01
C GLU A 165 2.12 0.24 -7.95
N SER A 166 0.90 -0.15 -7.54
CA SER A 166 -0.24 0.77 -7.68
C SER A 166 -0.24 2.01 -6.78
N PHE A 167 0.30 1.93 -5.56
CA PHE A 167 0.40 3.14 -4.72
C PHE A 167 1.59 4.00 -5.12
N THR A 168 2.70 3.36 -5.46
CA THR A 168 3.90 4.04 -5.95
C THR A 168 3.60 4.82 -7.22
N ASP A 169 2.83 4.24 -8.15
CA ASP A 169 2.37 4.92 -9.38
C ASP A 169 1.51 6.16 -9.06
N VAL A 170 0.60 6.07 -8.09
CA VAL A 170 -0.23 7.21 -7.66
C VAL A 170 0.62 8.31 -7.07
N LEU A 171 1.55 7.95 -6.17
CA LEU A 171 2.43 8.91 -5.52
C LEU A 171 3.31 9.63 -6.55
N TRP A 172 3.85 8.89 -7.52
CA TRP A 172 4.61 9.45 -8.65
C TRP A 172 3.76 10.35 -9.53
N ALA A 173 2.54 9.93 -9.91
CA ALA A 173 1.67 10.73 -10.76
C ALA A 173 1.30 12.06 -10.10
N VAL A 174 1.00 12.07 -8.80
CA VAL A 174 0.74 13.30 -8.03
C VAL A 174 1.99 14.16 -7.91
N PHE A 175 3.16 13.56 -7.72
CA PHE A 175 4.42 14.28 -7.64
C PHE A 175 4.78 14.93 -8.99
N HIS A 176 4.66 14.21 -10.09
CA HIS A 176 4.88 14.75 -11.44
C HIS A 176 3.91 15.89 -11.77
N LEU A 177 2.63 15.77 -11.41
CA LEU A 177 1.68 16.87 -11.56
C LEU A 177 2.13 18.10 -10.76
N ALA A 178 2.67 17.92 -9.55
CA ALA A 178 3.20 19.01 -8.75
C ALA A 178 4.42 19.68 -9.43
N GLU A 179 5.36 18.91 -9.95
CA GLU A 179 6.53 19.42 -10.69
C GLU A 179 6.11 20.17 -11.96
N GLU A 180 5.16 19.63 -12.70
CA GLU A 180 4.68 20.24 -13.94
C GLU A 180 3.99 21.59 -13.68
N LEU A 181 3.16 21.68 -12.64
CA LEU A 181 2.50 22.92 -12.25
C LEU A 181 3.48 23.95 -11.66
N GLU A 182 4.51 23.51 -10.96
CA GLU A 182 5.56 24.37 -10.41
C GLU A 182 6.39 25.03 -11.52
N ALA A 183 6.76 24.25 -12.54
CA ALA A 183 7.58 24.72 -13.67
C ALA A 183 6.91 25.83 -14.49
N ARG A 184 5.60 26.06 -14.32
CA ARG A 184 4.83 27.10 -15.03
C ARG A 184 4.67 28.33 -14.17
N GLU A 185 5.14 29.48 -14.65
CA GLU A 185 5.00 30.75 -13.94
C GLU A 185 3.55 31.28 -13.98
N SER A 186 2.83 31.03 -15.06
CA SER A 186 1.44 31.47 -15.26
C SER A 186 0.63 30.44 -16.04
N PHE A 187 -0.65 30.32 -15.71
CA PHE A 187 -1.63 29.54 -16.47
C PHE A 187 -2.48 30.40 -17.41
N GLN A 188 -2.21 31.72 -17.49
CA GLN A 188 -2.91 32.63 -18.38
C GLN A 188 -2.34 32.53 -19.81
N GLY A 189 -3.24 32.35 -20.79
CA GLY A 189 -2.87 32.35 -22.20
C GLY A 189 -2.09 31.10 -22.65
N LEU A 190 -2.24 29.97 -21.93
CA LEU A 190 -1.64 28.71 -22.35
C LEU A 190 -2.20 28.27 -23.72
N PRO A 191 -1.35 27.69 -24.59
CA PRO A 191 -1.83 27.07 -25.81
C PRO A 191 -2.85 25.96 -25.51
N ASP A 192 -3.81 25.74 -26.42
CA ASP A 192 -4.80 24.67 -26.28
C ASP A 192 -4.17 23.28 -26.11
N ALA A 193 -2.99 23.06 -26.70
CA ALA A 193 -2.23 21.82 -26.54
C ALA A 193 -1.79 21.58 -25.08
N ASP A 194 -1.33 22.63 -24.39
CA ASP A 194 -0.89 22.56 -22.99
C ASP A 194 -2.09 22.35 -22.06
N HIS A 195 -3.22 23.03 -22.34
CA HIS A 195 -4.45 22.80 -21.60
C HIS A 195 -4.96 21.36 -21.74
N LYS A 196 -4.88 20.77 -22.94
CA LYS A 196 -5.23 19.38 -23.19
C LYS A 196 -4.28 18.41 -22.48
N HIS A 197 -2.98 18.71 -22.48
CA HIS A 197 -1.99 17.90 -21.79
C HIS A 197 -2.24 17.87 -20.27
N LEU A 198 -2.33 19.04 -19.63
CA LEU A 198 -2.59 19.15 -18.18
C LEU A 198 -3.92 18.50 -17.79
N SER A 199 -4.96 18.67 -18.60
CA SER A 199 -6.26 18.01 -18.36
C SER A 199 -6.15 16.50 -18.43
N GLY A 200 -5.35 15.96 -19.37
CA GLY A 200 -5.05 14.53 -19.46
C GLY A 200 -4.30 14.00 -18.24
N ASP A 201 -3.32 14.77 -17.76
CA ASP A 201 -2.51 14.42 -16.60
C ASP A 201 -3.33 14.42 -15.31
N VAL A 202 -4.18 15.45 -15.11
CA VAL A 202 -5.12 15.48 -14.00
C VAL A 202 -6.17 14.37 -14.10
N LYS A 203 -6.71 14.08 -15.28
CA LYS A 203 -7.64 12.95 -15.49
C LYS A 203 -7.02 11.64 -15.00
N ARG A 204 -5.78 11.38 -15.40
CA ARG A 204 -5.01 10.19 -15.00
C ARG A 204 -4.77 10.15 -13.49
N VAL A 205 -4.28 11.24 -12.91
CA VAL A 205 -4.07 11.37 -11.46
C VAL A 205 -5.37 11.12 -10.71
N TYR A 206 -6.47 11.75 -11.14
CA TYR A 206 -7.78 11.64 -10.49
C TYR A 206 -8.30 10.21 -10.49
N GLY A 207 -8.24 9.51 -11.63
CA GLY A 207 -8.64 8.11 -11.73
C GLY A 207 -7.78 7.19 -10.86
N GLN A 208 -6.45 7.30 -10.96
CA GLN A 208 -5.53 6.48 -10.16
C GLN A 208 -5.72 6.72 -8.65
N LEU A 209 -5.82 7.98 -8.24
CA LEU A 209 -6.02 8.39 -6.85
C LEU A 209 -7.35 7.86 -6.31
N THR A 210 -8.40 7.84 -7.13
CA THR A 210 -9.70 7.29 -6.73
C THR A 210 -9.65 5.78 -6.58
N LEU A 211 -9.09 5.06 -7.55
CA LEU A 211 -8.99 3.60 -7.50
C LEU A 211 -8.13 3.13 -6.33
N GLN A 212 -7.05 3.84 -6.02
CA GLN A 212 -6.21 3.56 -4.87
C GLN A 212 -6.92 3.87 -3.55
N TRP A 213 -7.79 4.88 -3.52
CA TRP A 213 -8.60 5.21 -2.35
C TRP A 213 -9.60 4.10 -2.06
N LEU A 214 -10.24 3.53 -3.09
CA LEU A 214 -11.13 2.38 -2.95
C LEU A 214 -10.41 1.16 -2.36
N LYS A 215 -9.22 0.83 -2.87
CA LYS A 215 -8.38 -0.26 -2.32
C LYS A 215 -8.03 -0.02 -0.85
N TYR A 216 -7.69 1.23 -0.50
CA TYR A 216 -7.40 1.61 0.87
C TYR A 216 -8.63 1.48 1.77
N MET A 217 -9.80 1.90 1.29
CA MET A 217 -11.07 1.76 2.00
C MET A 217 -11.46 0.29 2.23
N GLU A 218 -11.21 -0.60 1.26
CA GLU A 218 -11.37 -2.05 1.43
C GLU A 218 -10.48 -2.59 2.56
N HIS A 219 -9.22 -2.14 2.62
CA HIS A 219 -8.32 -2.50 3.71
C HIS A 219 -8.81 -1.99 5.07
N LEU A 220 -9.27 -0.74 5.15
CA LEU A 220 -9.83 -0.16 6.37
C LEU A 220 -11.07 -0.92 6.83
N LYS A 221 -11.97 -1.31 5.91
CA LYS A 221 -13.19 -2.08 6.22
C LYS A 221 -12.87 -3.36 6.99
N GLY A 222 -11.79 -4.07 6.60
CA GLY A 222 -11.37 -5.30 7.25
C GLY A 222 -10.52 -5.12 8.50
N SER A 223 -9.62 -4.13 8.51
CA SER A 223 -8.56 -4.02 9.52
C SER A 223 -8.80 -2.91 10.55
N TYR A 224 -9.50 -1.83 10.17
CA TYR A 224 -9.72 -0.64 10.99
C TYR A 224 -11.15 -0.08 10.81
N PRO A 225 -12.19 -0.77 11.32
CA PRO A 225 -13.59 -0.40 11.04
C PRO A 225 -13.98 1.03 11.45
N HIS A 226 -13.35 1.58 12.49
CA HIS A 226 -13.59 2.95 12.94
C HIS A 226 -13.07 4.00 11.93
N LEU A 227 -11.88 3.78 11.35
CA LEU A 227 -11.32 4.63 10.29
C LEU A 227 -12.16 4.50 9.02
N PHE A 228 -12.60 3.29 8.67
CA PHE A 228 -13.49 3.08 7.54
C PHE A 228 -14.79 3.88 7.67
N SER A 229 -15.42 3.83 8.85
CA SER A 229 -16.65 4.58 9.12
C SER A 229 -16.45 6.10 8.97
N LEU A 230 -15.36 6.65 9.53
CA LEU A 230 -15.02 8.06 9.39
C LEU A 230 -14.79 8.44 7.92
N SER A 231 -13.91 7.73 7.23
CA SER A 231 -13.55 8.00 5.82
C SER A 231 -14.75 7.89 4.88
N LEU A 232 -15.71 7.01 5.18
CA LEU A 232 -16.95 6.87 4.40
C LEU A 232 -17.90 8.05 4.62
N ARG A 233 -17.95 8.63 5.84
CA ARG A 233 -18.75 9.82 6.14
C ARG A 233 -18.13 11.09 5.56
N THR A 234 -16.80 11.18 5.57
CA THR A 234 -16.03 12.30 5.00
C THR A 234 -15.58 12.02 3.56
N ASN A 235 -16.35 11.25 2.81
CA ASN A 235 -16.03 10.81 1.44
C ASN A 235 -15.84 12.02 0.49
N PRO A 236 -14.75 12.10 -0.31
CA PRO A 236 -14.41 13.31 -1.08
C PRO A 236 -15.35 13.57 -2.28
N PHE A 237 -16.23 12.62 -2.58
CA PHE A 237 -17.22 12.74 -3.63
C PHE A 237 -18.58 13.23 -3.12
N ASP A 238 -18.78 13.35 -1.80
CA ASP A 238 -20.01 13.89 -1.21
C ASP A 238 -19.77 15.34 -0.74
N ARG A 239 -20.53 16.29 -1.30
CA ARG A 239 -20.41 17.73 -0.96
C ARG A 239 -20.96 18.07 0.43
N ASN A 240 -21.84 17.23 0.97
CA ASN A 240 -22.43 17.40 2.29
C ASN A 240 -21.77 16.48 3.34
N ALA A 241 -20.62 15.89 2.99
CA ALA A 241 -19.86 15.01 3.85
C ALA A 241 -19.56 15.68 5.20
N SER A 242 -19.88 15.01 6.30
CA SER A 242 -19.69 15.53 7.65
C SER A 242 -19.00 14.49 8.54
N PRO A 243 -18.01 14.88 9.34
CA PRO A 243 -17.40 13.97 10.30
C PRO A 243 -18.34 13.64 11.48
N ILE A 244 -19.33 14.51 11.73
CA ILE A 244 -20.24 14.44 12.88
C ILE A 244 -21.24 13.30 12.68
N ILE A 245 -21.37 12.45 13.70
CA ILE A 245 -22.42 11.43 13.74
C ILE A 245 -23.71 12.15 14.15
N GLN A 246 -24.66 12.27 13.24
CA GLN A 246 -26.02 12.67 13.58
C GLN A 246 -26.78 11.39 13.94
N ASP A 247 -27.11 11.22 15.22
CA ASP A 247 -28.03 10.16 15.63
C ASP A 247 -29.39 10.45 14.98
N SER A 248 -29.79 9.60 14.05
CA SER A 248 -31.13 9.65 13.46
C SER A 248 -32.14 9.32 14.56
N LEU A 249 -32.93 10.32 14.97
CA LEU A 249 -34.15 10.19 15.77
C LEU A 249 -35.18 9.32 15.06
#